data_AF-A0A0Q0ENG7-F1
#
_entry.id   AF-A0A0Q0ENG7-F1
#
_cell.length_a   1.000
_cell.length_b   1.000
_cell.length_c   1.000
_cell.angle_alpha   90.00
_cell.angle_beta   90.00
_cell.angle_gamma   90.00
#
_symmetry.space_group_name_H-M   'P 1'
#
loop_
_entity.id
_entity.type
_entity.pdbx_description
1 polymer ?
#
loop_
_entity_poly.entity_id
_entity_poly.type
_entity_poly.pdbx_seq_one_letter_code
_entity_poly.pdbx_strand_id
1 'polypeptide(L)'
;MNTTSFATATYVKTGMPQYDGNPLIECLPAILTDIDVVRSIGNLPPKPTPAELEFSAKLRGHGVNRLKDVVIPLDIHLELEDCFSQLIRYGYTARNPFCLETVRYRLPSSGSVGRGGFKSSANIMTLIGLSGMGKTTALDAITKLYPQVVSHSKYGRQVFIQTQVVWLKIECPHDGSLRGFCAAFFASLDNALGIEKYSSLSVSRSSVSVLLQHISQLCKAYFVGALIIDEMQHLNSSRGGTDREKLLNFFVTLSNDAGVPLVYVGTNAMLPLFSGVLRNARRAVGMGEITFDRFSEDDPFWGHLVTRLWEYDWTGSATPLNDNLLSKIYDLSQGNTDFLVKLLMLAQRYVLSEELEFISSDVLQRVYDTQMRMLHKPIEALRSGDPFQIADFEDMMPTKDQVAQMMNHDLARRAKRADFALVVQAFPSMVKEQGPKSPGRAVAAVSADTLDNVHLDVNVDVQGELLKRGWIDETPSW
;
A
#
# COMPACT_ATOMS: atom_id res chain seq x y z
N MET A 1 6.49 11.73 -27.16
CA MET A 1 6.25 12.97 -26.40
C MET A 1 4.79 12.98 -25.99
N ASN A 2 4.46 12.45 -24.81
CA ASN A 2 3.10 12.56 -24.30
C ASN A 2 2.92 14.00 -23.84
N THR A 3 2.01 14.74 -24.47
CA THR A 3 1.54 16.04 -23.97
C THR A 3 0.76 15.77 -22.68
N THR A 4 1.45 15.71 -21.54
CA THR A 4 0.83 15.70 -20.21
C THR A 4 0.20 17.06 -19.97
N SER A 5 -1.06 17.19 -20.41
CA SER A 5 -1.91 18.32 -20.09
C SER A 5 -2.29 18.23 -18.61
N PHE A 6 -1.68 19.04 -17.75
CA PHE A 6 -2.16 19.19 -16.37
C PHE A 6 -3.63 19.64 -16.36
N ALA A 7 -4.42 19.10 -15.45
CA ALA A 7 -5.79 19.55 -15.28
C ALA A 7 -5.77 21.01 -14.77
N THR A 8 -6.54 21.88 -15.40
CA THR A 8 -6.66 23.27 -14.93
C THR A 8 -7.61 23.31 -13.73
N ALA A 9 -7.16 23.91 -12.63
CA ALA A 9 -7.94 23.96 -11.39
C ALA A 9 -9.28 24.70 -11.59
N THR A 10 -10.38 24.03 -11.24
CA THR A 10 -11.72 24.63 -11.15
C THR A 10 -12.20 24.45 -9.72
N TYR A 11 -12.50 25.54 -9.02
CA TYR A 11 -12.81 25.49 -7.59
C TYR A 11 -14.32 25.45 -7.35
N VAL A 12 -14.79 24.39 -6.73
CA VAL A 12 -16.19 24.21 -6.34
C VAL A 12 -16.23 23.97 -4.83
N LYS A 13 -17.14 24.67 -4.15
CA LYS A 13 -17.37 24.43 -2.72
C LYS A 13 -17.86 23.01 -2.50
N THR A 14 -17.30 22.36 -1.50
CA THR A 14 -17.64 20.97 -1.15
C THR A 14 -18.93 20.86 -0.36
N GLY A 15 -19.36 21.95 0.29
CA GLY A 15 -20.50 21.95 1.21
C GLY A 15 -20.11 21.56 2.65
N MET A 16 -18.85 21.16 2.88
CA MET A 16 -18.30 20.86 4.19
C MET A 16 -17.48 22.05 4.70
N PRO A 17 -17.86 22.70 5.84
CA PRO A 17 -17.17 23.89 6.33
C PRO A 17 -15.66 23.72 6.58
N GLN A 18 -15.22 22.51 6.90
CA GLN A 18 -13.81 22.18 7.17
C GLN A 18 -12.95 22.03 5.90
N TYR A 19 -13.58 21.89 4.72
CA TYR A 19 -12.91 21.74 3.43
C TYR A 19 -12.98 23.01 2.59
N ASP A 20 -14.08 23.74 2.71
CA ASP A 20 -14.30 25.00 2.01
C ASP A 20 -13.24 26.04 2.40
N GLY A 21 -12.78 26.82 1.42
CA GLY A 21 -11.67 27.78 1.58
C GLY A 21 -10.28 27.18 1.41
N ASN A 22 -10.17 25.90 1.06
CA ASN A 22 -8.89 25.26 0.70
C ASN A 22 -8.83 24.96 -0.80
N PRO A 23 -8.00 25.67 -1.58
CA PRO A 23 -7.92 25.48 -3.04
C PRO A 23 -7.45 24.08 -3.45
N LEU A 24 -6.73 23.36 -2.57
CA LEU A 24 -6.23 22.01 -2.84
C LEU A 24 -7.33 20.95 -2.73
N ILE A 25 -8.45 21.29 -2.06
CA ILE A 25 -9.62 20.43 -1.89
C ILE A 25 -10.71 20.81 -2.89
N GLU A 26 -11.01 22.11 -3.00
CA GLU A 26 -12.08 22.61 -3.88
C GLU A 26 -11.81 22.35 -5.37
N CYS A 27 -10.56 22.09 -5.77
CA CYS A 27 -10.21 21.72 -7.13
C CYS A 27 -10.42 20.23 -7.45
N LEU A 28 -10.66 19.40 -6.43
CA LEU A 28 -10.90 17.97 -6.61
C LEU A 28 -12.32 17.74 -7.14
N PRO A 29 -12.58 16.58 -7.75
CA PRO A 29 -13.95 16.18 -8.11
C PRO A 29 -14.91 16.27 -6.91
N ALA A 30 -16.19 16.43 -7.21
CA ALA A 30 -17.23 16.40 -6.19
C ALA A 30 -17.17 15.09 -5.38
N ILE A 31 -17.60 15.15 -4.12
CA ILE A 31 -17.78 13.94 -3.31
C ILE A 31 -18.90 13.15 -3.98
N LEU A 32 -18.58 11.93 -4.42
CA LEU A 32 -19.48 11.11 -5.22
C LEU A 32 -20.52 10.45 -4.32
N THR A 33 -21.70 10.18 -4.88
CA THR A 33 -22.66 9.26 -4.28
C THR A 33 -22.30 7.83 -4.67
N ASP A 34 -22.73 6.83 -3.90
CA ASP A 34 -22.51 5.41 -4.21
C ASP A 34 -22.91 5.07 -5.66
N ILE A 35 -24.01 5.64 -6.14
CA ILE A 35 -24.51 5.45 -7.51
C ILE A 35 -23.52 6.00 -8.54
N ASP A 36 -22.94 7.16 -8.29
CA ASP A 36 -21.96 7.77 -9.20
C ASP A 36 -20.63 7.02 -9.18
N VAL A 37 -20.24 6.47 -8.02
CA VAL A 37 -19.07 5.59 -7.89
C VAL A 37 -19.26 4.32 -8.72
N VAL A 38 -20.40 3.63 -8.57
CA VAL A 38 -20.73 2.44 -9.39
C VAL A 38 -20.66 2.76 -10.88
N ARG A 39 -21.23 3.89 -11.32
CA ARG A 39 -21.19 4.30 -12.73
C ARG A 39 -19.78 4.62 -13.24
N SER A 40 -18.91 5.14 -12.39
CA SER A 40 -17.59 5.62 -12.79
C SER A 40 -16.53 4.52 -12.73
N ILE A 41 -16.62 3.61 -11.75
CA ILE A 41 -15.71 2.47 -11.61
C ILE A 41 -16.11 1.33 -12.56
N GLY A 42 -17.41 1.14 -12.79
CA GLY A 42 -17.91 0.05 -13.62
C GLY A 42 -17.44 0.18 -15.06
N ASN A 43 -16.76 -0.85 -15.55
CA ASN A 43 -16.36 -0.95 -16.95
C ASN A 43 -16.98 -2.20 -17.56
N LEU A 44 -18.03 -2.01 -18.35
CA LEU A 44 -18.72 -3.08 -19.07
C LEU A 44 -18.51 -2.84 -20.56
N PRO A 45 -17.41 -3.36 -21.15
CA PRO A 45 -17.17 -3.23 -22.58
C PRO A 45 -18.33 -3.88 -23.37
N PRO A 46 -18.51 -3.55 -24.65
CA PRO A 46 -19.61 -4.11 -25.43
C PRO A 46 -19.49 -5.63 -25.53
N LYS A 47 -20.60 -6.32 -25.27
CA LYS A 47 -20.73 -7.77 -25.49
C LYS A 47 -20.49 -8.12 -26.97
N PRO A 48 -20.13 -9.39 -27.27
CA PRO A 48 -19.99 -9.84 -28.64
C PRO A 48 -21.23 -9.50 -29.47
N THR A 49 -21.03 -8.77 -30.57
CA THR A 49 -22.13 -8.45 -31.50
C THR A 49 -22.41 -9.65 -32.42
N PRO A 50 -23.61 -9.76 -33.01
CA PRO A 50 -23.89 -10.81 -34.00
C PRO A 50 -22.86 -10.86 -35.13
N ALA A 51 -22.38 -9.71 -35.61
CA ALA A 51 -21.33 -9.64 -36.61
C ALA A 51 -19.98 -10.18 -36.12
N GLU A 52 -19.63 -9.95 -34.84
CA GLU A 52 -18.42 -10.52 -34.24
C GLU A 52 -18.51 -12.05 -34.09
N LEU A 53 -19.71 -12.60 -33.88
CA LEU A 53 -19.94 -14.04 -33.78
C LEU A 53 -19.83 -14.76 -35.14
N GLU A 54 -20.01 -14.04 -36.25
CA GLU A 54 -19.82 -14.57 -37.61
C GLU A 54 -18.33 -14.63 -38.03
N PHE A 55 -17.43 -14.04 -37.24
CA PHE A 55 -16.00 -14.08 -37.54
C PHE A 55 -15.42 -15.50 -37.40
N SER A 56 -14.27 -15.72 -38.06
CA SER A 56 -13.52 -16.96 -37.91
C SER A 56 -13.16 -17.23 -36.44
N ALA A 57 -13.08 -18.51 -36.06
CA ALA A 57 -12.78 -18.91 -34.67
C ALA A 57 -11.52 -18.24 -34.11
N LYS A 58 -10.49 -18.05 -34.96
CA LYS A 58 -9.26 -17.36 -34.61
C LYS A 58 -9.49 -15.89 -34.25
N LEU A 59 -10.30 -15.16 -35.02
CA LEU A 59 -10.65 -13.77 -34.73
C LEU A 59 -11.54 -13.66 -33.48
N ARG A 60 -12.51 -14.57 -33.31
CA ARG A 60 -13.33 -14.65 -32.10
C ARG A 60 -12.48 -14.86 -30.85
N GLY A 61 -11.44 -15.68 -30.94
CA GLY A 61 -10.46 -15.89 -29.86
C GLY A 61 -9.70 -14.63 -29.43
N HIS A 62 -9.54 -13.63 -30.30
CA HIS A 62 -9.01 -12.31 -29.92
C HIS A 62 -10.04 -11.48 -29.13
N GLY A 63 -11.32 -11.61 -29.47
CA GLY A 63 -12.42 -10.95 -28.76
C GLY A 63 -12.52 -11.35 -27.30
N VAL A 64 -12.23 -12.63 -26.98
CA VAL A 64 -12.18 -13.19 -25.61
C VAL A 64 -11.30 -12.36 -24.67
N ASN A 65 -10.29 -11.63 -25.16
CA ASN A 65 -9.45 -10.77 -24.31
C ASN A 65 -10.22 -9.65 -23.61
N ARG A 66 -11.37 -9.23 -24.15
CA ARG A 66 -12.24 -8.18 -23.59
C ARG A 66 -12.79 -8.54 -22.21
N LEU A 67 -12.80 -9.82 -21.83
CA LEU A 67 -13.12 -10.27 -20.47
C LEU A 67 -12.19 -9.63 -19.41
N LYS A 68 -10.94 -9.32 -19.76
CA LYS A 68 -9.98 -8.68 -18.84
C LYS A 68 -10.31 -7.22 -18.52
N ASP A 69 -11.07 -6.58 -19.41
CA ASP A 69 -11.44 -5.19 -19.26
C ASP A 69 -12.73 -5.04 -18.42
N VAL A 70 -13.44 -6.14 -18.15
CA VAL A 70 -14.67 -6.14 -17.35
C VAL A 70 -14.34 -5.81 -15.90
N VAL A 71 -14.91 -4.71 -15.40
CA VAL A 71 -14.86 -4.31 -14.00
C VAL A 71 -16.29 -4.21 -13.49
N ILE A 72 -16.63 -5.08 -12.54
CA ILE A 72 -17.94 -5.09 -11.88
C ILE A 72 -17.77 -4.41 -10.52
N PRO A 73 -18.46 -3.28 -10.29
CA PRO A 73 -18.46 -2.63 -8.98
C PRO A 73 -19.04 -3.54 -7.91
N LEU A 74 -18.43 -3.49 -6.74
CA LEU A 74 -18.75 -4.29 -5.55
C LEU A 74 -18.69 -3.36 -4.35
N ASP A 75 -19.27 -3.76 -3.22
CA ASP A 75 -19.29 -2.96 -1.99
C ASP A 75 -17.88 -2.54 -1.54
N ILE A 76 -16.89 -3.42 -1.72
CA ILE A 76 -15.48 -3.12 -1.41
C ILE A 76 -14.90 -1.96 -2.24
N HIS A 77 -15.41 -1.72 -3.46
CA HIS A 77 -15.01 -0.58 -4.27
C HIS A 77 -15.61 0.72 -3.74
N LEU A 78 -16.83 0.68 -3.19
CA LEU A 78 -17.48 1.83 -2.56
C LEU A 78 -16.74 2.23 -1.28
N GLU A 79 -16.42 1.24 -0.44
CA GLU A 79 -15.63 1.45 0.77
C GLU A 79 -14.24 2.02 0.44
N LEU A 80 -13.57 1.46 -0.57
CA LEU A 80 -12.26 1.95 -1.01
C LEU A 80 -12.33 3.38 -1.56
N GLU A 81 -13.38 3.74 -2.31
CA GLU A 81 -13.55 5.10 -2.82
C GLU A 81 -13.80 6.09 -1.67
N ASP A 82 -14.71 5.79 -0.75
CA ASP A 82 -15.05 6.67 0.37
C ASP A 82 -13.81 6.90 1.26
N CYS A 83 -13.11 5.83 1.63
CA CYS A 83 -11.89 5.95 2.41
C CYS A 83 -10.80 6.76 1.68
N PHE A 84 -10.59 6.52 0.37
CA PHE A 84 -9.59 7.27 -0.41
C PHE A 84 -9.97 8.76 -0.56
N SER A 85 -11.27 9.03 -0.78
CA SER A 85 -11.87 10.35 -0.87
C SER A 85 -11.66 11.16 0.40
N GLN A 86 -11.92 10.55 1.57
CA GLN A 86 -11.67 11.13 2.88
C GLN A 86 -10.17 11.31 3.15
N LEU A 87 -9.35 10.31 2.81
CA LEU A 87 -7.90 10.32 3.04
C LEU A 87 -7.23 11.53 2.37
N ILE A 88 -7.51 11.77 1.09
CA ILE A 88 -6.94 12.90 0.34
C ILE A 88 -7.44 14.23 0.91
N ARG A 89 -8.76 14.39 1.04
CA ARG A 89 -9.37 15.67 1.44
C ARG A 89 -8.97 16.05 2.85
N TYR A 90 -9.06 15.11 3.79
CA TYR A 90 -8.64 15.33 5.17
C TYR A 90 -7.14 15.60 5.26
N GLY A 91 -6.32 14.90 4.45
CA GLY A 91 -4.88 15.16 4.34
C GLY A 91 -4.51 16.57 3.88
N TYR A 92 -5.38 17.25 3.13
CA TYR A 92 -5.15 18.63 2.71
C TYR A 92 -5.57 19.68 3.73
N THR A 93 -6.40 19.35 4.72
CA THR A 93 -6.91 20.32 5.71
C THR A 93 -5.81 21.06 6.46
N ALA A 94 -4.76 20.36 6.91
CA ALA A 94 -3.59 20.95 7.56
C ALA A 94 -2.59 21.63 6.59
N ARG A 95 -2.84 21.55 5.27
CA ARG A 95 -1.91 21.97 4.22
C ARG A 95 -2.47 23.08 3.34
N ASN A 96 -3.38 23.91 3.88
CA ASN A 96 -3.95 25.03 3.14
C ASN A 96 -2.86 26.06 2.76
N PRO A 97 -2.61 26.33 1.46
CA PRO A 97 -1.54 27.22 1.02
C PRO A 97 -1.68 28.68 1.46
N PHE A 98 -2.89 29.11 1.86
CA PHE A 98 -3.16 30.45 2.36
C PHE A 98 -2.98 30.58 3.89
N CYS A 99 -2.77 29.46 4.58
CA CYS A 99 -2.45 29.47 6.01
C CYS A 99 -0.95 29.73 6.22
N LEU A 100 -0.62 30.66 7.12
CA LEU A 100 0.76 31.04 7.44
C LEU A 100 1.59 29.83 7.93
N GLU A 101 0.98 28.93 8.70
CA GLU A 101 1.62 27.73 9.21
C GLU A 101 2.09 26.82 8.07
N THR A 102 1.23 26.59 7.06
CA THR A 102 1.58 25.79 5.89
C THR A 102 2.69 26.43 5.07
N VAL A 103 2.70 27.75 4.91
CA VAL A 103 3.78 28.45 4.19
C VAL A 103 5.12 28.27 4.90
N ARG A 104 5.17 28.46 6.23
CA ARG A 104 6.38 28.26 7.04
C ARG A 104 6.87 26.82 6.99
N TYR A 105 5.94 25.88 7.04
CA TYR A 105 6.20 24.46 7.01
C TYR A 105 6.81 23.94 5.69
N ARG A 106 6.52 24.61 4.57
CA ARG A 106 7.09 24.28 3.24
C ARG A 106 8.52 24.80 3.05
N LEU A 107 8.96 25.78 3.84
CA LEU A 107 10.31 26.30 3.72
C LEU A 107 11.30 25.26 4.28
N PRO A 108 12.46 25.03 3.61
CA PRO A 108 13.54 24.26 4.19
C PRO A 108 13.93 24.88 5.53
N SER A 109 14.13 24.06 6.56
CA SER A 109 14.56 24.53 7.88
C SER A 109 15.99 25.07 7.81
N SER A 110 16.17 26.30 7.32
CA SER A 110 17.38 27.09 7.54
C SER A 110 17.42 27.39 9.04
N GLY A 111 18.45 26.93 9.74
CA GLY A 111 18.52 26.95 11.21
C GLY A 111 18.01 28.25 11.85
N SER A 112 17.26 28.07 12.94
CA SER A 112 16.56 29.08 13.77
C SER A 112 15.14 29.46 13.32
N VAL A 113 14.30 29.76 14.32
CA VAL A 113 12.89 30.18 14.28
C VAL A 113 11.86 29.05 14.44
N GLY A 114 11.39 28.90 15.68
CA GLY A 114 10.12 28.34 16.14
C GLY A 114 9.55 27.13 15.41
N ARG A 115 9.47 25.99 16.11
CA ARG A 115 8.56 24.89 15.75
C ARG A 115 7.12 25.43 15.72
N GLY A 116 6.70 26.03 14.62
CA GLY A 116 5.29 26.28 14.33
C GLY A 116 4.58 24.94 14.42
N GLY A 117 3.48 24.89 15.18
CA GLY A 117 2.76 23.68 15.56
C GLY A 117 2.02 23.02 14.39
N PHE A 118 2.73 22.67 13.31
CA PHE A 118 2.19 21.87 12.22
C PHE A 118 1.68 20.55 12.80
N LYS A 119 0.37 20.43 12.90
CA LYS A 119 -0.30 19.20 13.29
C LYS A 119 -0.76 18.51 12.01
N SER A 120 -0.07 17.45 11.65
CA SER A 120 -0.43 16.65 10.47
C SER A 120 -1.86 16.10 10.62
N SER A 121 -2.63 16.23 9.54
CA SER A 121 -3.92 15.57 9.34
C SER A 121 -3.80 14.32 8.45
N ALA A 122 -2.59 13.95 8.03
CA ALA A 122 -2.40 12.79 7.18
C ALA A 122 -2.64 11.49 7.95
N ASN A 123 -3.43 10.61 7.33
CA ASN A 123 -3.68 9.26 7.80
C ASN A 123 -3.03 8.25 6.85
N ILE A 124 -3.10 6.98 7.24
CA ILE A 124 -2.69 5.86 6.41
C ILE A 124 -3.88 4.94 6.22
N MET A 125 -4.05 4.48 4.99
CA MET A 125 -5.01 3.47 4.59
C MET A 125 -4.24 2.21 4.16
N THR A 126 -4.76 1.04 4.49
CA THR A 126 -4.12 -0.24 4.13
C THR A 126 -5.09 -1.11 3.35
N LEU A 127 -4.66 -1.54 2.17
CA LEU A 127 -5.37 -2.38 1.23
C LEU A 127 -4.62 -3.71 1.12
N ILE A 128 -5.19 -4.77 1.67
CA ILE A 128 -4.57 -6.09 1.75
C ILE A 128 -5.47 -7.09 1.03
N GLY A 129 -4.89 -8.15 0.49
CA GLY A 129 -5.70 -9.28 0.02
C GLY A 129 -4.93 -10.26 -0.82
N LEU A 130 -5.60 -11.32 -1.25
CA LEU A 130 -4.96 -12.38 -2.03
C LEU A 130 -4.51 -11.87 -3.40
N SER A 131 -3.43 -12.45 -3.93
CA SER A 131 -2.99 -12.12 -5.29
C SER A 131 -4.08 -12.50 -6.30
N GLY A 132 -4.33 -11.62 -7.27
CA GLY A 132 -5.34 -11.82 -8.30
C GLY A 132 -6.78 -11.45 -7.93
N MET A 133 -7.05 -10.83 -6.77
CA MET A 133 -8.41 -10.38 -6.38
C MET A 133 -8.86 -9.06 -7.02
N GLY A 134 -8.02 -8.42 -7.84
CA GLY A 134 -8.35 -7.13 -8.45
C GLY A 134 -8.05 -5.89 -7.61
N LYS A 135 -7.24 -5.99 -6.54
CA LYS A 135 -6.81 -4.84 -5.70
C LYS A 135 -6.25 -3.67 -6.53
N THR A 136 -5.27 -3.97 -7.38
CA THR A 136 -4.60 -2.97 -8.23
C THR A 136 -5.59 -2.39 -9.24
N THR A 137 -6.46 -3.23 -9.82
CA THR A 137 -7.52 -2.80 -10.74
C THR A 137 -8.51 -1.85 -10.07
N ALA A 138 -8.95 -2.17 -8.85
CA ALA A 138 -9.84 -1.34 -8.04
C ALA A 138 -9.20 0.03 -7.73
N LEU A 139 -7.94 0.03 -7.31
CA LEU A 139 -7.20 1.24 -6.99
C LEU A 139 -6.94 2.11 -8.23
N ASP A 140 -6.58 1.50 -9.36
CA ASP A 140 -6.40 2.19 -10.63
C ASP A 140 -7.72 2.77 -11.14
N ALA A 141 -8.87 2.11 -10.89
CA ALA A 141 -10.18 2.65 -11.24
C ALA A 141 -10.54 3.88 -10.37
N ILE A 142 -10.26 3.84 -9.07
CA ILE A 142 -10.54 4.94 -8.14
C ILE A 142 -9.61 6.13 -8.39
N THR A 143 -8.32 5.89 -8.60
CA THR A 143 -7.35 6.98 -8.89
C THR A 143 -7.67 7.71 -10.19
N LYS A 144 -8.27 7.04 -11.20
CA LYS A 144 -8.76 7.67 -12.44
C LYS A 144 -9.89 8.69 -12.22
N LEU A 145 -10.63 8.60 -11.11
CA LEU A 145 -11.65 9.59 -10.75
C LEU A 145 -11.01 10.96 -10.46
N TYR A 146 -9.74 10.97 -10.06
CA TYR A 146 -9.00 12.15 -9.65
C TYR A 146 -7.96 12.53 -10.72
N PRO A 147 -7.85 13.81 -11.11
CA PRO A 147 -6.75 14.26 -11.96
C PRO A 147 -5.42 14.01 -11.26
N GLN A 148 -4.45 13.39 -11.92
CA GLN A 148 -3.16 13.09 -11.30
C GLN A 148 -2.40 14.36 -10.90
N VAL A 149 -2.41 15.39 -11.78
CA VAL A 149 -1.76 16.68 -11.55
C VAL A 149 -2.72 17.82 -11.90
N VAL A 150 -2.82 18.79 -11.00
CA VAL A 150 -3.63 20.00 -11.13
C VAL A 150 -2.71 21.22 -11.16
N SER A 151 -2.93 22.09 -12.15
CA SER A 151 -2.26 23.38 -12.25
C SER A 151 -3.18 24.49 -11.74
N HIS A 152 -2.67 25.26 -10.78
CA HIS A 152 -3.35 26.42 -10.22
C HIS A 152 -2.76 27.70 -10.80
N SER A 153 -3.62 28.66 -11.10
CA SER A 153 -3.21 29.99 -11.58
C SER A 153 -3.77 31.12 -10.70
N LYS A 154 -5.03 30.99 -10.28
CA LYS A 154 -5.75 31.99 -9.51
C LYS A 154 -6.80 31.34 -8.63
N TYR A 155 -6.86 31.70 -7.36
CA TYR A 155 -7.93 31.28 -6.44
C TYR A 155 -8.72 32.50 -5.99
N GLY A 156 -10.01 32.56 -6.31
CA GLY A 156 -10.83 33.74 -6.08
C GLY A 156 -10.26 34.99 -6.76
N ARG A 157 -9.78 35.97 -5.98
CA ARG A 157 -9.12 37.19 -6.48
C ARG A 157 -7.59 37.18 -6.34
N GLN A 158 -7.01 36.10 -5.81
CA GLN A 158 -5.59 36.02 -5.48
C GLN A 158 -4.83 35.19 -6.52
N VAL A 159 -3.60 35.62 -6.86
CA VAL A 159 -2.70 34.84 -7.72
C VAL A 159 -2.22 33.63 -6.94
N PHE A 160 -2.44 32.43 -7.50
CA PHE A 160 -2.06 31.17 -6.86
C PHE A 160 -1.45 30.26 -7.91
N ILE A 161 -0.18 30.51 -8.23
CA ILE A 161 0.56 29.73 -9.23
C ILE A 161 1.27 28.60 -8.50
N GLN A 162 0.70 27.40 -8.56
CA GLN A 162 1.23 26.19 -7.94
C GLN A 162 0.87 24.96 -8.78
N THR A 163 1.65 23.90 -8.64
CA THR A 163 1.35 22.59 -9.21
C THR A 163 1.06 21.65 -8.05
N GLN A 164 -0.13 21.03 -8.09
CA GLN A 164 -0.58 20.04 -7.12
C GLN A 164 -0.54 18.65 -7.76
N VAL A 165 0.18 17.71 -7.14
CA VAL A 165 0.10 16.29 -7.47
C VAL A 165 -0.93 15.66 -6.55
N VAL A 166 -2.10 15.26 -7.08
CA VAL A 166 -3.20 14.76 -6.23
C VAL A 166 -2.88 13.36 -5.70
N TRP A 167 -2.29 12.51 -6.52
CA TRP A 167 -1.86 11.18 -6.12
C TRP A 167 -0.59 10.78 -6.86
N LEU A 168 0.24 9.97 -6.20
CA LEU A 168 1.43 9.38 -6.78
C LEU A 168 1.49 7.90 -6.41
N LYS A 169 1.55 7.02 -7.41
CA LYS A 169 1.67 5.57 -7.21
C LYS A 169 3.11 5.13 -7.44
N ILE A 170 3.63 4.33 -6.51
CA ILE A 170 4.99 3.79 -6.52
C ILE A 170 4.91 2.29 -6.25
N GLU A 171 5.55 1.51 -7.10
CA GLU A 171 5.73 0.09 -6.87
C GLU A 171 7.00 -0.14 -6.03
N CYS A 172 6.90 -0.91 -4.96
CA CYS A 172 8.06 -1.28 -4.14
C CYS A 172 9.04 -2.13 -4.98
N PRO A 173 10.35 -1.81 -4.96
CA PRO A 173 11.32 -2.59 -5.72
C PRO A 173 11.41 -4.03 -5.19
N HIS A 174 11.61 -5.01 -6.08
CA HIS A 174 11.68 -6.43 -5.71
C HIS A 174 12.80 -6.77 -4.71
N ASP A 175 13.86 -5.96 -4.66
CA ASP A 175 14.97 -6.12 -3.72
C ASP A 175 14.72 -5.46 -2.36
N GLY A 176 13.57 -4.78 -2.20
CA GLY A 176 13.18 -4.05 -1.00
C GLY A 176 14.12 -2.91 -0.63
N SER A 177 14.97 -2.45 -1.54
CA SER A 177 16.03 -1.49 -1.22
C SER A 177 15.51 -0.07 -1.07
N LEU A 178 16.01 0.65 -0.06
CA LEU A 178 15.70 2.08 0.17
C LEU A 178 16.04 2.94 -1.05
N ARG A 179 17.17 2.65 -1.71
CA ARG A 179 17.60 3.40 -2.90
C ARG A 179 16.71 3.09 -4.11
N GLY A 180 16.32 1.83 -4.30
CA GLY A 180 15.35 1.44 -5.33
C GLY A 180 14.02 2.16 -5.15
N PHE A 181 13.51 2.23 -3.91
CA PHE A 181 12.31 3.00 -3.59
C PHE A 181 12.45 4.48 -3.93
N CYS A 182 13.59 5.10 -3.57
CA CYS A 182 13.84 6.51 -3.91
C CYS A 182 13.86 6.73 -5.42
N ALA A 183 14.50 5.84 -6.18
CA ALA A 183 14.52 5.91 -7.63
C ALA A 183 13.11 5.80 -8.23
N ALA A 184 12.30 4.85 -7.75
CA ALA A 184 10.92 4.68 -8.17
C ALA A 184 10.05 5.91 -7.86
N PHE A 185 10.25 6.54 -6.69
CA PHE A 185 9.60 7.81 -6.34
C PHE A 185 9.93 8.91 -7.35
N PHE A 186 11.22 9.15 -7.61
CA PHE A 186 11.63 10.24 -8.49
C PHE A 186 11.18 10.01 -9.93
N ALA A 187 11.24 8.77 -10.43
CA ALA A 187 10.74 8.41 -11.74
C ALA A 187 9.22 8.62 -11.85
N SER A 188 8.46 8.21 -10.84
CA SER A 188 7.00 8.38 -10.82
C SER A 188 6.63 9.87 -10.80
N LEU A 189 7.35 10.69 -10.03
CA LEU A 189 7.13 12.13 -9.97
C LEU A 189 7.48 12.83 -11.29
N ASP A 190 8.62 12.49 -11.89
CA ASP A 190 9.03 12.98 -13.21
C ASP A 190 7.97 12.65 -14.28
N ASN A 191 7.46 11.41 -14.28
CA ASN A 191 6.39 10.98 -15.17
C ASN A 191 5.09 11.76 -14.97
N ALA A 192 4.66 11.97 -13.72
CA ALA A 192 3.45 12.74 -13.40
C ALA A 192 3.57 14.20 -13.86
N LEU A 193 4.76 14.79 -13.70
CA LEU A 193 5.05 16.17 -14.09
C LEU A 193 5.42 16.33 -15.57
N GLY A 194 5.66 15.24 -16.31
CA GLY A 194 6.14 15.29 -17.69
C GLY A 194 7.53 15.93 -17.84
N ILE A 195 8.40 15.78 -16.83
CA ILE A 195 9.76 16.33 -16.82
C ILE A 195 10.78 15.22 -16.55
N GLU A 196 12.04 15.45 -16.88
CA GLU A 196 13.15 14.55 -16.54
C GLU A 196 14.17 15.31 -15.68
N LYS A 197 13.80 15.59 -14.43
CA LYS A 197 14.62 16.41 -13.52
C LYS A 197 15.08 15.62 -12.32
N TYR A 198 14.17 14.91 -11.65
CA TYR A 198 14.42 14.33 -10.34
C TYR A 198 15.00 12.92 -10.43
N SER A 199 14.68 12.17 -11.48
CA SER A 199 15.25 10.85 -11.76
C SER A 199 16.78 10.86 -11.74
N SER A 200 17.41 11.93 -12.22
CA SER A 200 18.87 12.14 -12.17
C SER A 200 19.47 12.13 -10.74
N LEU A 201 18.69 12.51 -9.72
CA LEU A 201 19.12 12.51 -8.31
C LEU A 201 19.35 11.10 -7.78
N SER A 202 18.68 10.09 -8.34
CA SER A 202 18.86 8.69 -7.95
C SER A 202 20.21 8.11 -8.40
N VAL A 203 20.79 8.67 -9.46
CA VAL A 203 22.09 8.29 -10.03
C VAL A 203 23.26 8.99 -9.32
N SER A 204 22.97 10.08 -8.60
CA SER A 204 23.95 10.80 -7.80
C SER A 204 24.56 9.91 -6.69
N ARG A 205 25.80 10.20 -6.28
CA ARG A 205 26.46 9.60 -5.11
C ARG A 205 25.87 10.05 -3.76
N SER A 206 24.70 10.67 -3.77
CA SER A 206 24.00 11.12 -2.56
C SER A 206 23.70 9.93 -1.63
N SER A 207 23.79 10.20 -0.32
CA SER A 207 23.37 9.22 0.69
C SER A 207 21.85 9.01 0.61
N VAL A 208 21.40 7.83 1.02
CA VAL A 208 19.96 7.51 1.08
C VAL A 208 19.21 8.50 1.97
N SER A 209 19.80 8.93 3.09
CA SER A 209 19.20 9.93 3.97
C SER A 209 18.90 11.26 3.26
N VAL A 210 19.80 11.70 2.38
CA VAL A 210 19.62 12.93 1.58
C VAL A 210 18.51 12.72 0.55
N LEU A 211 18.44 11.55 -0.10
CA LEU A 211 17.36 11.23 -1.04
C LEU A 211 15.99 11.27 -0.35
N LEU A 212 15.86 10.66 0.84
CA LEU A 212 14.62 10.67 1.62
C LEU A 212 14.21 12.09 2.05
N GLN A 213 15.19 12.95 2.38
CA GLN A 213 14.93 14.36 2.65
C GLN A 213 14.41 15.10 1.39
N HIS A 214 15.00 14.85 0.21
CA HIS A 214 14.49 15.40 -1.04
C HIS A 214 13.05 14.95 -1.32
N ILE A 215 12.73 13.68 -1.11
CA ILE A 215 11.35 13.17 -1.26
C ILE A 215 10.38 13.95 -0.38
N SER A 216 10.70 14.11 0.91
CA SER A 216 9.87 14.88 1.85
C SER A 216 9.66 16.33 1.38
N GLN A 217 10.72 16.99 0.90
CA GLN A 217 10.62 18.36 0.39
C GLN A 217 9.81 18.47 -0.90
N LEU A 218 9.95 17.50 -1.81
CA LEU A 218 9.18 17.47 -3.06
C LEU A 218 7.70 17.22 -2.80
N CYS A 219 7.37 16.34 -1.84
CA CYS A 219 5.98 16.13 -1.43
C CYS A 219 5.34 17.43 -0.91
N LYS A 220 6.08 18.23 -0.14
CA LYS A 220 5.63 19.55 0.34
C LYS A 220 5.52 20.58 -0.78
N ALA A 221 6.50 20.60 -1.69
CA ALA A 221 6.56 21.56 -2.79
C ALA A 221 5.41 21.37 -3.79
N TYR A 222 5.08 20.13 -4.13
CA TYR A 222 4.04 19.77 -5.09
C TYR A 222 2.70 19.40 -4.45
N PHE A 223 2.52 19.63 -3.15
CA PHE A 223 1.30 19.29 -2.42
C PHE A 223 0.79 17.86 -2.70
N VAL A 224 1.69 16.87 -2.61
CA VAL A 224 1.35 15.46 -2.91
C VAL A 224 0.18 15.02 -2.02
N GLY A 225 -0.96 14.69 -2.64
CA GLY A 225 -2.22 14.46 -1.95
C GLY A 225 -2.36 13.08 -1.32
N ALA A 226 -1.94 12.05 -2.02
CA ALA A 226 -1.80 10.70 -1.50
C ALA A 226 -0.59 10.02 -2.14
N LEU A 227 0.18 9.30 -1.33
CA LEU A 227 1.26 8.44 -1.80
C LEU A 227 0.83 6.98 -1.69
N ILE A 228 0.61 6.35 -2.83
CA ILE A 228 0.23 4.94 -2.96
C ILE A 228 1.51 4.13 -3.12
N ILE A 229 1.70 3.15 -2.23
CA ILE A 229 2.85 2.26 -2.20
C ILE A 229 2.31 0.85 -2.48
N ASP A 230 2.51 0.39 -3.71
CA ASP A 230 2.07 -0.89 -4.21
C ASP A 230 3.13 -1.98 -4.01
N GLU A 231 2.70 -3.24 -3.99
CA GLU A 231 3.56 -4.42 -3.78
C GLU A 231 4.41 -4.35 -2.49
N MET A 232 3.83 -3.86 -1.39
CA MET A 232 4.55 -3.66 -0.12
C MET A 232 5.20 -4.91 0.44
N GLN A 233 4.70 -6.11 0.11
CA GLN A 233 5.29 -7.38 0.54
C GLN A 233 6.73 -7.56 0.03
N HIS A 234 7.14 -6.89 -1.05
CA HIS A 234 8.53 -6.89 -1.51
C HIS A 234 9.51 -6.30 -0.49
N LEU A 235 9.05 -5.55 0.52
CA LEU A 235 9.92 -5.09 1.60
C LEU A 235 10.42 -6.24 2.50
N ASN A 236 9.74 -7.39 2.52
CA ASN A 236 10.18 -8.56 3.25
C ASN A 236 11.43 -9.23 2.64
N SER A 237 11.69 -9.03 1.34
CA SER A 237 12.84 -9.64 0.65
C SER A 237 14.17 -8.93 0.95
N SER A 238 14.13 -7.78 1.62
CA SER A 238 15.32 -6.96 1.90
C SER A 238 16.37 -7.72 2.72
N ARG A 239 17.57 -7.84 2.16
CA ARG A 239 18.71 -8.54 2.78
C ARG A 239 19.21 -7.76 4.00
N GLY A 240 18.69 -8.11 5.17
CA GLY A 240 19.05 -7.50 6.45
C GLY A 240 18.01 -6.47 6.87
N GLY A 241 17.08 -6.87 7.76
CA GLY A 241 15.86 -6.14 8.13
C GLY A 241 16.00 -4.69 8.61
N THR A 242 17.23 -4.18 8.76
CA THR A 242 17.55 -2.78 9.02
C THR A 242 16.99 -1.83 7.96
N ASP A 243 17.04 -2.18 6.68
CA ASP A 243 16.58 -1.27 5.61
C ASP A 243 15.05 -1.22 5.54
N ARG A 244 14.38 -2.36 5.76
CA ARG A 244 12.92 -2.43 5.97
C ARG A 244 12.46 -1.54 7.11
N GLU A 245 13.11 -1.63 8.28
CA GLU A 245 12.74 -0.82 9.44
C GLU A 245 12.95 0.69 9.19
N LYS A 246 14.05 1.05 8.54
CA LYS A 246 14.31 2.45 8.14
C LYS A 246 13.23 2.97 7.18
N LEU A 247 12.81 2.16 6.21
CA LEU A 247 11.82 2.56 5.21
C LEU A 247 10.42 2.70 5.83
N LEU A 248 10.00 1.78 6.70
CA LEU A 248 8.75 1.90 7.46
C LEU A 248 8.77 3.13 8.39
N ASN A 249 9.89 3.36 9.09
CA ASN A 249 10.05 4.56 9.90
C ASN A 249 10.03 5.84 9.05
N PHE A 250 10.59 5.79 7.85
CA PHE A 250 10.53 6.89 6.89
C PHE A 250 9.09 7.19 6.48
N PHE A 251 8.26 6.20 6.16
CA PHE A 251 6.84 6.42 5.84
C PHE A 251 6.07 7.06 6.99
N VAL A 252 6.26 6.55 8.20
CA VAL A 252 5.71 7.14 9.44
C VAL A 252 6.15 8.61 9.58
N THR A 253 7.42 8.90 9.28
CA THR A 253 7.98 10.25 9.31
C THR A 253 7.43 11.12 8.18
N LEU A 254 7.25 10.58 6.97
CA LEU A 254 6.69 11.30 5.82
C LEU A 254 5.23 11.70 6.09
N SER A 255 4.43 10.80 6.64
CA SER A 255 3.04 11.11 7.03
C SER A 255 2.97 12.18 8.13
N ASN A 256 3.83 12.10 9.14
CA ASN A 256 3.88 13.07 10.24
C ASN A 256 4.45 14.43 9.84
N ASP A 257 5.62 14.42 9.20
CA ASP A 257 6.47 15.60 9.00
C ASP A 257 6.30 16.20 7.61
N ALA A 258 5.88 15.43 6.60
CA ALA A 258 5.49 15.91 5.27
C ALA A 258 3.96 16.03 5.10
N GLY A 259 3.18 15.54 6.08
CA GLY A 259 1.73 15.67 6.08
C GLY A 259 1.10 14.95 4.89
N VAL A 260 1.77 13.92 4.37
CA VAL A 260 1.35 13.19 3.17
C VAL A 260 0.57 11.95 3.59
N PRO A 261 -0.71 11.83 3.22
CA PRO A 261 -1.46 10.60 3.37
C PRO A 261 -0.82 9.44 2.60
N LEU A 262 -0.83 8.24 3.20
CA LEU A 262 -0.24 7.05 2.60
C LEU A 262 -1.32 5.99 2.33
N VAL A 263 -1.18 5.27 1.22
CA VAL A 263 -1.97 4.08 0.92
C VAL A 263 -1.01 2.92 0.75
N TYR A 264 -1.11 1.94 1.64
CA TYR A 264 -0.33 0.72 1.59
C TYR A 264 -1.11 -0.34 0.84
N VAL A 265 -0.52 -0.93 -0.20
CA VAL A 265 -1.15 -1.98 -1.00
C VAL A 265 -0.21 -3.17 -1.09
N GLY A 266 -0.74 -4.36 -0.85
CA GLY A 266 0.05 -5.58 -0.95
C GLY A 266 -0.76 -6.84 -0.70
N THR A 267 -0.06 -7.98 -0.75
CA THR A 267 -0.64 -9.27 -0.37
C THR A 267 -0.64 -9.45 1.13
N ASN A 268 -1.33 -10.47 1.63
CA ASN A 268 -1.32 -10.82 3.06
C ASN A 268 0.12 -10.96 3.60
N ALA A 269 1.07 -11.39 2.76
CA ALA A 269 2.50 -11.44 3.07
C ALA A 269 3.08 -10.12 3.65
N MET A 270 2.44 -8.97 3.49
CA MET A 270 2.86 -7.72 4.11
C MET A 270 2.53 -7.60 5.61
N LEU A 271 1.62 -8.40 6.18
CA LEU A 271 1.20 -8.33 7.60
C LEU A 271 2.38 -8.40 8.59
N PRO A 272 3.40 -9.27 8.41
CA PRO A 272 4.58 -9.32 9.27
C PRO A 272 5.41 -8.03 9.28
N LEU A 273 5.25 -7.13 8.31
CA LEU A 273 5.91 -5.80 8.33
C LEU A 273 5.47 -4.96 9.53
N PHE A 274 4.23 -5.16 9.98
CA PHE A 274 3.62 -4.33 11.02
C PHE A 274 3.61 -4.98 12.41
N SER A 275 3.81 -6.30 12.49
CA SER A 275 3.70 -7.08 13.74
C SER A 275 4.79 -6.80 14.77
N GLY A 276 5.96 -6.31 14.36
CA GLY A 276 7.09 -6.06 15.25
C GLY A 276 7.03 -4.74 16.03
N VAL A 277 6.21 -3.77 15.60
CA VAL A 277 6.19 -2.42 16.19
C VAL A 277 4.75 -1.91 16.27
N LEU A 278 4.17 -1.90 17.48
CA LEU A 278 2.78 -1.46 17.75
C LEU A 278 2.47 -0.07 17.15
N ARG A 279 3.46 0.83 17.11
CA ARG A 279 3.35 2.15 16.47
C ARG A 279 3.06 2.06 14.96
N ASN A 280 3.70 1.13 14.27
CA ASN A 280 3.54 0.96 12.82
C ASN A 280 2.20 0.29 12.53
N ALA A 281 1.83 -0.75 13.29
CA ALA A 281 0.52 -1.39 13.18
C ALA A 281 -0.65 -0.42 13.44
N ARG A 282 -0.62 0.34 14.54
CA ARG A 282 -1.66 1.34 14.84
C ARG A 282 -1.82 2.40 13.76
N ARG A 283 -0.74 2.73 13.06
CA ARG A 283 -0.78 3.72 11.98
C ARG A 283 -1.27 3.12 10.68
N ALA A 284 -0.83 1.90 10.34
CA ALA A 284 -1.29 1.18 9.15
C ALA A 284 -2.82 1.03 9.12
N VAL A 285 -3.45 0.82 10.28
CA VAL A 285 -4.92 0.73 10.42
C VAL A 285 -5.57 2.10 10.71
N GLY A 286 -4.91 3.21 10.38
CA GLY A 286 -5.35 4.56 10.76
C GLY A 286 -6.73 4.94 10.22
N MET A 287 -7.06 4.54 9.00
CA MET A 287 -8.41 4.66 8.40
C MET A 287 -9.12 3.31 8.22
N GLY A 288 -8.61 2.25 8.86
CA GLY A 288 -9.06 0.88 8.66
C GLY A 288 -8.19 0.06 7.70
N GLU A 289 -8.53 -1.22 7.60
CA GLU A 289 -7.96 -2.19 6.67
C GLU A 289 -9.08 -2.61 5.73
N ILE A 290 -8.84 -2.49 4.42
CA ILE A 290 -9.75 -3.04 3.40
C ILE A 290 -9.13 -4.36 2.92
N THR A 291 -9.86 -5.45 3.10
CA THR A 291 -9.39 -6.80 2.80
C THR A 291 -10.09 -7.37 1.57
N PHE A 292 -9.34 -7.57 0.49
CA PHE A 292 -9.77 -8.30 -0.70
C PHE A 292 -9.53 -9.80 -0.49
N ASP A 293 -10.50 -10.47 0.14
CA ASP A 293 -10.51 -11.92 0.29
C ASP A 293 -11.17 -12.63 -0.90
N ARG A 294 -10.98 -13.95 -0.98
CA ARG A 294 -11.67 -14.78 -1.96
C ARG A 294 -13.17 -14.84 -1.67
N PHE A 295 -13.97 -14.99 -2.71
CA PHE A 295 -15.39 -15.25 -2.55
C PHE A 295 -15.63 -16.66 -2.00
N SER A 296 -16.66 -16.82 -1.17
CA SER A 296 -17.25 -18.13 -0.89
C SER A 296 -18.21 -18.54 -2.01
N GLU A 297 -18.46 -19.84 -2.16
CA GLU A 297 -19.39 -20.36 -3.19
C GLU A 297 -20.79 -19.77 -3.04
N ASP A 298 -21.25 -19.66 -1.79
CA ASP A 298 -22.58 -19.14 -1.43
C ASP A 298 -22.66 -17.61 -1.47
N ASP A 299 -21.59 -16.90 -1.85
CA ASP A 299 -21.60 -15.44 -1.92
C ASP A 299 -22.48 -14.98 -3.10
N PRO A 300 -23.55 -14.19 -2.86
CA PRO A 300 -24.38 -13.66 -3.94
C PRO A 300 -23.58 -12.84 -4.97
N PHE A 301 -22.52 -12.14 -4.56
CA PHE A 301 -21.66 -11.38 -5.45
C PHE A 301 -20.82 -12.27 -6.35
N TRP A 302 -20.43 -13.46 -5.88
CA TRP A 302 -19.76 -14.46 -6.72
C TRP A 302 -20.66 -14.90 -7.87
N GLY A 303 -21.88 -15.30 -7.55
CA GLY A 303 -22.88 -15.69 -8.56
C GLY A 303 -23.15 -14.57 -9.56
N HIS A 304 -23.27 -13.33 -9.08
CA HIS A 304 -23.41 -12.16 -9.93
C HIS A 304 -22.21 -11.95 -10.85
N LEU A 305 -20.98 -11.97 -10.31
CA LEU A 305 -19.74 -11.81 -11.06
C LEU A 305 -19.62 -12.85 -12.18
N VAL A 306 -19.81 -14.13 -11.86
CA VAL A 306 -19.74 -15.22 -12.84
C VAL A 306 -20.80 -15.04 -13.91
N THR A 307 -22.05 -14.72 -13.53
CA THR A 307 -23.15 -14.47 -14.48
C THR A 307 -22.80 -13.35 -15.46
N ARG A 308 -22.28 -12.22 -14.96
CA ARG A 308 -21.92 -11.06 -15.79
C ARG A 308 -20.75 -11.36 -16.72
N LEU A 309 -19.76 -12.14 -16.29
CA LEU A 309 -18.66 -12.59 -17.16
C LEU A 309 -19.14 -13.61 -18.19
N TRP A 310 -20.08 -14.48 -17.82
CA TRP A 310 -20.66 -15.49 -18.71
C TRP A 310 -21.45 -14.88 -19.88
N GLU A 311 -22.01 -13.68 -19.71
CA GLU A 311 -22.66 -12.92 -20.79
C GLU A 311 -21.69 -12.55 -21.94
N TYR A 312 -20.38 -12.61 -21.72
CA TYR A 312 -19.36 -12.38 -22.73
C TYR A 312 -18.94 -13.70 -23.38
N ASP A 313 -19.79 -14.21 -24.26
CA ASP A 313 -19.61 -15.50 -24.94
C ASP A 313 -19.24 -15.32 -26.43
N TRP A 314 -17.98 -15.56 -26.79
CA TRP A 314 -17.54 -15.60 -28.18
C TRP A 314 -17.71 -16.96 -28.85
N THR A 315 -18.16 -18.00 -28.13
CA THR A 315 -18.47 -19.30 -28.73
C THR A 315 -19.71 -19.22 -29.60
N GLY A 316 -20.65 -18.33 -29.28
CA GLY A 316 -21.92 -18.14 -30.00
C GLY A 316 -22.97 -19.19 -29.62
N SER A 317 -22.71 -19.99 -28.59
CA SER A 317 -23.57 -21.09 -28.16
C SER A 317 -24.79 -20.64 -27.37
N ALA A 318 -24.72 -19.44 -26.76
CA ALA A 318 -25.75 -18.90 -25.86
C ALA A 318 -26.15 -19.88 -24.74
N THR A 319 -25.20 -20.71 -24.29
CA THR A 319 -25.46 -21.72 -23.25
C THR A 319 -25.81 -21.03 -21.93
N PRO A 320 -26.98 -21.30 -21.34
CA PRO A 320 -27.35 -20.66 -20.09
C PRO A 320 -26.45 -21.17 -18.95
N LEU A 321 -26.01 -20.24 -18.10
CA LEU A 321 -25.32 -20.58 -16.86
C LEU A 321 -26.31 -21.28 -15.93
N ASN A 322 -26.01 -22.52 -15.55
CA ASN A 322 -26.79 -23.30 -14.60
C ASN A 322 -25.98 -23.58 -13.33
N ASP A 323 -26.64 -24.09 -12.28
CA ASP A 323 -26.01 -24.31 -10.98
C ASP A 323 -24.83 -25.30 -11.05
N ASN A 324 -24.89 -26.32 -11.92
CA ASN A 324 -23.78 -27.26 -12.12
C ASN A 324 -22.55 -26.56 -12.68
N LEU A 325 -22.71 -25.73 -13.72
CA LEU A 325 -21.62 -24.95 -14.28
C LEU A 325 -21.08 -23.94 -13.26
N LEU A 326 -21.96 -23.27 -12.50
CA LEU A 326 -21.55 -22.30 -11.48
C LEU A 326 -20.70 -22.96 -10.38
N SER A 327 -21.17 -24.08 -9.82
CA SER A 327 -20.40 -24.85 -8.83
C SER A 327 -19.11 -25.41 -9.43
N LYS A 328 -19.11 -25.83 -10.70
CA LYS A 328 -17.89 -26.32 -11.34
C LYS A 328 -16.86 -25.22 -11.55
N ILE A 329 -17.30 -24.03 -11.95
CA ILE A 329 -16.45 -22.84 -12.06
C ILE A 329 -15.87 -22.48 -10.69
N TYR A 330 -16.67 -22.52 -9.63
CA TYR A 330 -16.17 -22.30 -8.28
C TYR A 330 -15.14 -23.35 -7.87
N ASP A 331 -15.42 -24.64 -8.05
CA ASP A 331 -14.47 -25.72 -7.74
C ASP A 331 -13.10 -25.52 -8.40
N LEU A 332 -13.09 -25.07 -9.66
CA LEU A 332 -11.87 -24.89 -10.46
C LEU A 332 -11.20 -23.52 -10.32
N SER A 333 -11.78 -22.58 -9.55
CA SER A 333 -11.22 -21.24 -9.32
C SER A 333 -11.09 -20.86 -7.85
N GLN A 334 -11.81 -21.56 -6.97
CA GLN A 334 -11.86 -21.36 -5.51
C GLN A 334 -12.18 -19.92 -5.10
N GLY A 335 -13.06 -19.24 -5.85
CA GLY A 335 -13.46 -17.86 -5.57
C GLY A 335 -12.41 -16.81 -5.92
N ASN A 336 -11.32 -17.19 -6.62
CA ASN A 336 -10.29 -16.27 -7.08
C ASN A 336 -10.66 -15.66 -8.45
N THR A 337 -10.80 -14.34 -8.52
CA THR A 337 -11.24 -13.63 -9.74
C THR A 337 -10.28 -13.77 -10.91
N ASP A 338 -8.96 -13.81 -10.66
CA ASP A 338 -7.97 -14.00 -11.71
C ASP A 338 -8.01 -15.44 -12.26
N PHE A 339 -8.19 -16.45 -11.39
CA PHE A 339 -8.37 -17.84 -11.83
C PHE A 339 -9.68 -18.03 -12.59
N LEU A 340 -10.76 -17.38 -12.14
CA LEU A 340 -12.06 -17.36 -12.83
C LEU A 340 -11.92 -16.83 -14.26
N VAL A 341 -11.38 -15.62 -14.42
CA VAL A 341 -11.24 -15.00 -15.75
C VAL A 341 -10.34 -15.84 -16.64
N LYS A 342 -9.22 -16.36 -16.12
CA LYS A 342 -8.35 -17.28 -16.86
C LYS A 342 -9.08 -18.55 -17.30
N LEU A 343 -9.83 -19.21 -16.42
CA LEU A 343 -10.59 -20.41 -16.72
C LEU A 343 -11.59 -20.16 -17.85
N LEU A 344 -12.40 -19.09 -17.75
CA LEU A 344 -13.40 -18.74 -18.75
C LEU A 344 -12.75 -18.41 -20.11
N MET A 345 -11.67 -17.63 -20.11
CA MET A 345 -10.95 -17.29 -21.34
C MET A 345 -10.35 -18.52 -22.03
N LEU A 346 -9.73 -19.42 -21.26
CA LEU A 346 -9.13 -20.64 -21.79
C LEU A 346 -10.20 -21.62 -22.28
N ALA A 347 -11.33 -21.72 -21.57
CA ALA A 347 -12.45 -22.56 -21.99
C ALA A 347 -13.06 -22.09 -23.31
N GLN A 348 -13.32 -20.79 -23.47
CA GLN A 348 -13.81 -20.25 -24.74
C GLN A 348 -12.82 -20.50 -25.88
N ARG A 349 -11.52 -20.30 -25.66
CA ARG A 349 -10.49 -20.57 -26.67
C ARG A 349 -10.42 -22.04 -27.05
N TYR A 350 -10.57 -22.95 -26.09
CA TYR A 350 -10.57 -24.38 -26.34
C TYR A 350 -11.78 -24.82 -27.16
N VAL A 351 -12.99 -24.34 -26.81
CA VAL A 351 -14.21 -24.59 -27.59
C VAL A 351 -14.05 -24.07 -29.03
N LEU A 352 -13.49 -22.87 -29.20
CA LEU A 352 -13.25 -22.29 -30.52
C LEU A 352 -12.19 -23.05 -31.34
N SER A 353 -11.13 -23.57 -30.71
CA SER A 353 -10.06 -24.28 -31.42
C SER A 353 -10.44 -25.70 -31.82
N GLU A 354 -11.21 -26.38 -30.98
CA GLU A 354 -11.66 -27.76 -31.20
C GLU A 354 -13.02 -27.81 -31.92
N GLU A 355 -13.57 -26.66 -32.32
CA GLU A 355 -14.87 -26.52 -32.99
C GLU A 355 -16.02 -27.19 -32.23
N LEU A 356 -15.97 -27.12 -30.89
CA LEU A 356 -17.04 -27.63 -30.03
C LEU A 356 -18.25 -26.69 -30.02
N GLU A 357 -19.42 -27.23 -29.70
CA GLU A 357 -20.67 -26.46 -29.73
C GLU A 357 -20.80 -25.50 -28.55
N PHE A 358 -20.39 -25.89 -27.33
CA PHE A 358 -20.57 -25.09 -26.12
C PHE A 358 -19.58 -25.42 -25.00
N ILE A 359 -19.53 -24.57 -23.97
CA ILE A 359 -18.77 -24.81 -22.74
C ILE A 359 -19.58 -25.72 -21.82
N SER A 360 -19.09 -26.94 -21.59
CA SER A 360 -19.65 -27.89 -20.62
C SER A 360 -18.76 -28.02 -19.37
N SER A 361 -19.26 -28.69 -18.32
CA SER A 361 -18.46 -29.03 -17.13
C SER A 361 -17.22 -29.87 -17.49
N ASP A 362 -17.33 -30.76 -18.50
CA ASP A 362 -16.20 -31.56 -18.98
C ASP A 362 -15.15 -30.71 -19.69
N VAL A 363 -15.58 -29.71 -20.47
CA VAL A 363 -14.67 -28.75 -21.11
C VAL A 363 -13.91 -27.96 -20.05
N LEU A 364 -14.60 -27.45 -19.02
CA LEU A 364 -13.98 -26.72 -17.91
C LEU A 364 -12.94 -27.59 -17.19
N GLN A 365 -13.29 -28.85 -16.87
CA GLN A 365 -12.36 -29.79 -16.24
C GLN A 365 -11.15 -30.08 -17.14
N ARG A 366 -11.37 -30.32 -18.43
CA ARG A 366 -10.30 -30.61 -19.39
C ARG A 366 -9.33 -29.44 -19.50
N VAL A 367 -9.84 -28.21 -19.56
CA VAL A 367 -9.04 -26.98 -19.62
C VAL A 367 -8.23 -26.82 -18.34
N TYR A 368 -8.84 -27.05 -17.18
CA TYR A 368 -8.12 -27.05 -15.91
C TYR A 368 -6.96 -28.06 -15.94
N ASP A 369 -7.22 -29.32 -16.30
CA ASP A 369 -6.23 -30.41 -16.30
C ASP A 369 -5.08 -30.23 -17.30
N THR A 370 -5.34 -29.58 -18.43
CA THR A 370 -4.40 -29.47 -19.54
C THR A 370 -3.70 -28.13 -19.62
N GLN A 371 -4.41 -27.02 -19.37
CA GLN A 371 -3.94 -25.65 -19.60
C GLN A 371 -3.67 -24.87 -18.30
N MET A 372 -4.28 -25.26 -17.16
CA MET A 372 -4.07 -24.60 -15.86
C MET A 372 -3.19 -25.41 -14.90
N ARG A 373 -2.35 -26.33 -15.40
CA ARG A 373 -1.48 -27.22 -14.59
C ARG A 373 -0.64 -26.49 -13.54
N MET A 374 -0.12 -25.31 -13.87
CA MET A 374 0.69 -24.52 -12.93
C MET A 374 -0.13 -23.96 -11.75
N LEU A 375 -1.45 -23.90 -11.89
CA LEU A 375 -2.38 -23.40 -10.87
C LEU A 375 -3.02 -24.52 -10.05
N HIS A 376 -2.79 -25.80 -10.38
CA HIS A 376 -3.40 -26.93 -9.66
C HIS A 376 -3.07 -26.91 -8.17
N LYS A 377 -1.77 -26.87 -7.82
CA LYS A 377 -1.36 -26.85 -6.42
C LYS A 377 -1.89 -25.61 -5.66
N PRO A 378 -1.79 -24.38 -6.19
CA PRO A 378 -2.46 -23.22 -5.60
C PRO A 378 -3.96 -23.41 -5.34
N ILE A 379 -4.70 -23.91 -6.34
CA ILE A 379 -6.15 -24.08 -6.26
C ILE A 379 -6.51 -25.20 -5.27
N GLU A 380 -5.74 -26.29 -5.25
CA GLU A 380 -5.89 -27.37 -4.28
C GLU A 380 -5.62 -26.91 -2.85
N ALA A 381 -4.62 -26.06 -2.64
CA ALA A 381 -4.35 -25.47 -1.33
C ALA A 381 -5.51 -24.58 -0.86
N LEU A 382 -6.07 -23.75 -1.76
CA LEU A 382 -7.26 -22.96 -1.45
C LEU A 382 -8.50 -23.83 -1.17
N ARG A 383 -8.64 -24.95 -1.90
CA ARG A 383 -9.73 -25.92 -1.71
C ARG A 383 -9.62 -26.67 -0.39
N SER A 384 -8.40 -27.06 0.02
CA SER A 384 -8.20 -27.78 1.28
C SER A 384 -8.45 -26.89 2.50
N GLY A 385 -8.26 -25.57 2.34
CA GLY A 385 -8.34 -24.63 3.45
C GLY A 385 -7.27 -24.85 4.51
N ASP A 386 -6.26 -25.68 4.22
CA ASP A 386 -5.18 -26.02 5.15
C ASP A 386 -4.16 -24.88 5.19
N PRO A 387 -4.00 -24.19 6.33
CA PRO A 387 -3.06 -23.08 6.46
C PRO A 387 -1.62 -23.46 6.10
N PHE A 388 -1.21 -24.72 6.26
CA PHE A 388 0.15 -25.16 5.92
C PHE A 388 0.35 -25.31 4.42
N GLN A 389 -0.62 -25.85 3.70
CA GLN A 389 -0.56 -25.96 2.24
C GLN A 389 -0.68 -24.60 1.57
N ILE A 390 -1.47 -23.70 2.14
CA ILE A 390 -1.60 -22.35 1.63
C ILE A 390 -0.34 -21.52 1.94
N ALA A 391 0.35 -21.79 3.06
CA ALA A 391 1.61 -21.11 3.40
C ALA A 391 2.76 -21.39 2.40
N ASP A 392 2.72 -22.51 1.67
CA ASP A 392 3.66 -22.76 0.56
C ASP A 392 3.50 -21.73 -0.58
N PHE A 393 2.38 -21.00 -0.60
CA PHE A 393 2.07 -19.91 -1.52
C PHE A 393 1.92 -18.61 -0.74
N GLU A 394 3.05 -17.93 -0.49
CA GLU A 394 3.15 -16.73 0.35
C GLU A 394 2.07 -15.65 0.05
N ASP A 395 1.70 -15.49 -1.22
CA ASP A 395 0.71 -14.52 -1.71
C ASP A 395 -0.76 -14.95 -1.61
N MET A 396 -1.04 -16.17 -1.17
CA MET A 396 -2.38 -16.79 -1.18
C MET A 396 -2.94 -17.13 0.20
N MET A 397 -2.19 -16.85 1.26
CA MET A 397 -2.63 -17.19 2.60
C MET A 397 -3.62 -16.17 3.16
N PRO A 398 -4.85 -16.56 3.59
CA PRO A 398 -5.84 -15.64 4.12
C PRO A 398 -5.34 -14.87 5.35
N THR A 399 -5.85 -13.66 5.56
CA THR A 399 -5.42 -12.76 6.64
C THR A 399 -5.60 -13.39 8.02
N LYS A 400 -6.74 -14.04 8.27
CA LYS A 400 -7.04 -14.70 9.56
C LYS A 400 -6.05 -15.81 9.89
N ASP A 401 -5.68 -16.63 8.90
CA ASP A 401 -4.79 -17.76 9.09
C ASP A 401 -3.34 -17.32 9.23
N GLN A 402 -2.92 -16.28 8.51
CA GLN A 402 -1.63 -15.66 8.72
C GLN A 402 -1.50 -15.07 10.13
N VAL A 403 -2.52 -14.35 10.61
CA VAL A 403 -2.54 -13.82 11.98
C VAL A 403 -2.46 -14.96 13.00
N ALA A 404 -3.20 -16.05 12.80
CA ALA A 404 -3.14 -17.22 13.68
C ALA A 404 -1.75 -17.90 13.67
N GLN A 405 -1.12 -18.07 12.50
CA GLN A 405 0.24 -18.60 12.40
C GLN A 405 1.25 -17.68 13.09
N MET A 406 1.14 -16.37 12.93
CA MET A 406 2.00 -15.40 13.60
C MET A 406 1.87 -15.50 15.12
N MET A 407 0.64 -15.60 15.64
CA MET A 407 0.39 -15.81 17.07
C MET A 407 1.01 -17.12 17.57
N ASN A 408 0.85 -18.22 16.82
CA ASN A 408 1.43 -19.53 17.16
C ASN A 408 2.97 -19.51 17.13
N HIS A 409 3.57 -18.85 16.15
CA HIS A 409 5.03 -18.69 16.05
C HIS A 409 5.58 -17.82 17.20
N ASP A 410 4.87 -16.77 17.60
CA ASP A 410 5.23 -15.96 18.76
C ASP A 410 5.11 -16.74 20.09
N LEU A 411 4.08 -17.58 20.23
CA LEU A 411 3.95 -18.50 21.37
C LEU A 411 5.10 -19.50 21.42
N ALA A 412 5.46 -20.12 20.29
CA ALA A 412 6.60 -21.03 20.21
C ALA A 412 7.94 -20.33 20.51
N ARG A 413 8.10 -19.08 20.07
CA ARG A 413 9.29 -18.25 20.37
C ARG A 413 9.36 -17.87 21.84
N ARG A 414 8.22 -17.56 22.47
CA ARG A 414 8.11 -17.30 23.91
C ARG A 414 8.38 -18.55 24.73
N ALA A 415 7.85 -19.70 24.32
CA ALA A 415 8.14 -20.99 24.93
C ALA A 415 9.64 -21.31 24.86
N LYS A 416 10.27 -21.19 23.68
CA LYS A 416 11.73 -21.36 23.54
C LYS A 416 12.54 -20.38 24.39
N ARG A 417 12.09 -19.14 24.56
CA ARG A 417 12.75 -18.16 25.46
C ARG A 417 12.57 -18.51 26.93
N ALA A 418 11.39 -19.01 27.32
CA ALA A 418 11.14 -19.50 28.66
C ALA A 418 11.99 -20.74 28.96
N ASP A 419 12.07 -21.69 28.03
CA ASP A 419 12.95 -22.86 28.11
C ASP A 419 14.42 -22.45 28.19
N PHE A 420 14.86 -21.47 27.40
CA PHE A 420 16.24 -20.96 27.46
C PHE A 420 16.53 -20.22 28.76
N ALA A 421 15.57 -19.47 29.30
CA ALA A 421 15.69 -18.81 30.60
C ALA A 421 15.74 -19.83 31.75
N LEU A 422 14.98 -20.92 31.66
CA LEU A 422 15.03 -22.04 32.60
C LEU A 422 16.36 -22.80 32.51
N VAL A 423 16.90 -23.00 31.30
CA VAL A 423 18.24 -23.60 31.10
C VAL A 423 19.33 -22.69 31.66
N VAL A 424 19.25 -21.38 31.47
CA VAL A 424 20.22 -20.42 32.03
C VAL A 424 20.11 -20.31 33.55
N GLN A 425 18.91 -20.47 34.13
CA GLN A 425 18.73 -20.54 35.59
C GLN A 425 19.16 -21.89 36.18
N ALA A 426 19.11 -22.98 35.40
CA ALA A 426 19.53 -24.32 35.83
C ALA A 426 21.06 -24.51 35.85
N PHE A 427 21.83 -23.62 35.23
CA PHE A 427 23.30 -23.62 35.31
C PHE A 427 23.80 -22.41 36.10
N PRO A 428 24.08 -22.54 37.41
CA PRO A 428 24.85 -21.52 38.12
C PRO A 428 26.24 -21.44 37.49
N SER A 429 26.63 -20.22 37.13
CA SER A 429 27.88 -19.82 36.50
C SER A 429 29.10 -20.67 36.90
N MET A 430 29.57 -21.52 35.97
CA MET A 430 30.93 -22.06 36.05
C MET A 430 31.91 -20.94 35.70
N VAL A 431 32.68 -20.52 36.70
CA VAL A 431 33.87 -19.68 36.54
C VAL A 431 34.83 -20.41 35.59
N LYS A 432 34.98 -19.90 34.36
CA LYS A 432 36.03 -20.34 33.44
C LYS A 432 37.30 -19.55 33.76
N GLU A 433 38.33 -20.24 34.24
CA GLU A 433 39.72 -19.78 34.22
C GLU A 433 40.11 -19.41 32.78
N GLN A 434 40.66 -18.20 32.61
CA GLN A 434 41.13 -17.71 31.32
C GLN A 434 42.60 -18.13 31.10
N GLY A 435 42.84 -18.96 30.07
CA GLY A 435 44.18 -19.16 29.50
C GLY A 435 44.66 -17.91 28.72
N PRO A 436 45.97 -17.80 28.43
CA PRO A 436 46.60 -16.53 28.07
C PRO A 436 46.18 -16.04 26.67
N LYS A 437 45.72 -14.78 26.59
CA LYS A 437 45.41 -14.07 25.33
C LYS A 437 46.65 -13.35 24.80
N SER A 438 46.85 -13.43 23.48
CA SER A 438 47.81 -12.67 22.69
C SER A 438 47.48 -11.16 22.65
N PRO A 439 48.47 -10.26 22.43
CA PRO A 439 48.31 -8.83 22.69
C PRO A 439 47.62 -8.12 21.52
N GLY A 440 46.36 -7.73 21.73
CA GLY A 440 45.61 -6.84 20.84
C GLY A 440 45.49 -5.44 21.45
N ARG A 441 46.10 -4.46 20.78
CA ARG A 441 46.02 -2.99 20.86
C ARG A 441 45.18 -2.37 22.01
N ALA A 442 45.85 -1.60 22.87
CA ALA A 442 45.29 -0.90 24.03
C ALA A 442 44.11 0.03 23.67
N VAL A 443 42.95 -0.26 24.25
CA VAL A 443 41.83 0.68 24.39
C VAL A 443 42.07 1.43 25.69
N ALA A 444 41.95 2.75 25.66
CA ALA A 444 42.19 3.61 26.81
C ALA A 444 41.34 3.16 28.02
N ALA A 445 41.99 2.99 29.17
CA ALA A 445 41.33 2.66 30.43
C ALA A 445 40.45 3.83 30.86
N VAL A 446 39.16 3.58 31.05
CA VAL A 446 38.26 4.50 31.75
C VAL A 446 38.59 4.38 33.23
N SER A 447 39.02 5.48 33.86
CA SER A 447 39.32 5.51 35.30
C SER A 447 38.06 5.19 36.09
N ALA A 448 38.14 4.21 36.99
CA ALA A 448 37.10 3.91 37.98
C ALA A 448 37.21 4.81 39.22
N ASP A 449 37.65 6.05 39.05
CA ASP A 449 37.57 7.05 40.09
C ASP A 449 36.15 7.60 40.10
N THR A 450 35.43 7.32 41.18
CA THR A 450 34.19 8.02 41.51
C THR A 450 34.48 9.52 41.50
N LEU A 451 33.87 10.26 40.57
CA LEU A 451 33.86 11.71 40.60
C LEU A 451 33.08 12.14 41.84
N ASP A 452 33.80 12.55 42.89
CA ASP A 452 33.26 13.03 44.19
C ASP A 452 32.28 14.22 44.08
N ASN A 453 32.04 14.73 42.86
CA ASN A 453 31.24 15.92 42.62
C ASN A 453 29.82 15.66 42.12
N VAL A 454 29.36 14.41 41.99
CA VAL A 454 28.03 14.12 41.39
C VAL A 454 26.89 14.04 42.42
N HIS A 455 27.19 13.75 43.69
CA HIS A 455 26.17 13.66 44.73
C HIS A 455 26.03 14.98 45.50
N LEU A 456 24.82 15.56 45.48
CA LEU A 456 24.42 16.66 46.35
C LEU A 456 23.87 16.06 47.65
N ASP A 457 24.30 16.61 48.79
CA ASP A 457 23.84 16.17 50.12
C ASP A 457 22.33 16.43 50.31
N VAL A 458 21.67 15.52 51.04
CA VAL A 458 20.20 15.46 51.19
C VAL A 458 19.60 16.70 51.88
N ASN A 459 20.42 17.52 52.54
CA ASN A 459 19.98 18.68 53.36
C ASN A 459 20.45 20.06 52.84
N VAL A 460 20.87 20.18 51.59
CA VAL A 460 21.30 21.47 51.00
C VAL A 460 20.25 21.99 50.02
N ASP A 461 20.15 23.31 49.88
CA ASP A 461 19.32 23.96 48.84
C ASP A 461 19.81 23.56 47.44
N VAL A 462 19.18 22.50 46.92
CA VAL A 462 19.53 21.84 45.67
C VAL A 462 19.43 22.80 44.49
N GLN A 463 18.50 23.77 44.53
CA GLN A 463 18.25 24.68 43.42
C GLN A 463 19.38 25.69 43.26
N GLY A 464 19.86 26.29 44.36
CA GLY A 464 20.98 27.24 44.34
C GLY A 464 22.30 26.61 43.91
N GLU A 465 22.56 25.37 44.30
CA GLU A 465 23.81 24.67 43.98
C GLU A 465 23.86 24.22 42.50
N LEU A 466 22.72 23.82 41.95
CA LEU A 466 22.60 23.51 40.52
C LEU A 466 22.76 24.75 39.64
N LEU A 467 22.32 25.91 40.14
CA LEU A 467 22.46 27.20 39.47
C LEU A 467 23.93 27.68 39.46
N LYS A 468 24.63 27.55 40.59
CA LYS A 468 26.09 27.79 40.68
C LYS A 468 26.90 26.90 39.76
N ARG A 469 26.48 25.64 39.58
CA ARG A 469 27.16 24.68 38.70
C ARG A 469 26.81 24.88 37.22
N GLY A 470 25.90 25.80 36.88
CA GLY A 470 25.49 26.11 35.51
C GLY A 470 24.56 25.07 34.87
N TRP A 471 23.83 24.30 35.67
CA TRP A 471 22.90 23.27 35.18
C TRP A 471 21.48 23.81 34.99
N ILE A 472 21.19 25.01 35.51
CA ILE A 472 19.89 25.68 35.45
C ILE A 472 20.14 27.19 35.27
N ASP A 473 19.35 27.87 34.44
CA ASP A 473 19.40 29.33 34.23
C ASP A 473 18.35 30.06 35.10
N GLU A 474 18.68 31.22 35.68
CA GLU A 474 17.79 32.02 36.56
C GLU A 474 16.54 32.58 35.84
N THR A 475 16.61 32.75 34.53
CA THR A 475 15.49 33.25 33.73
C THR A 475 15.27 32.34 32.54
N PRO A 476 14.45 31.29 32.70
CA PRO A 476 14.08 30.50 31.56
C PRO A 476 13.19 31.35 30.63
N SER A 477 13.74 31.78 29.51
CA SER A 477 12.94 32.33 28.41
C SER A 477 12.29 31.16 27.68
N TRP A 478 11.15 30.70 28.18
CA TRP A 478 10.18 29.93 27.39
C TRP A 478 9.07 30.86 26.91
#